data_AF-A0A836WM94-F1
#
_entry.id   AF-A0A836WM94-F1
#
_cell.length_a   1.000
_cell.length_b   1.000
_cell.length_c   1.000
_cell.angle_alpha   90.00
_cell.angle_beta   90.00
_cell.angle_gamma   90.00
#
_symmetry.space_group_name_H-M   'P 1'
#
loop_
_entity.id
_entity.type
_entity.pdbx_description
1 polymer ?
#
loop_
_entity_poly.entity_id
_entity_poly.type
_entity_poly.pdbx_seq_one_letter_code
_entity_poly.pdbx_strand_id
1 'polypeptide(L)'
;VPHLGNWELAGLGLSILQFPVMTIFRAQKNRLVDGYLARLRSRRGLICVDRDDPHVLRKVVRHLRHGGVLAILPDVRARTDAVVVPFLGAESPVPRGMGTIARISGKPVLPAFAIRTRDGRHQWRMLNPVWPEDGDRDSATASVTRSVFAQLDAVVRRYPDQYFWFNRRWIHERPG
;
A
#
# COMPACT_ATOMS: atom_id res chain seq x y z
N VAL A 1 1.73 -1.31 2.85
CA VAL A 1 1.68 -2.76 3.17
C VAL A 1 1.42 -3.51 1.86
N PRO A 2 2.22 -4.50 1.43
CA PRO A 2 1.90 -5.28 0.23
C PRO A 2 0.76 -6.29 0.51
N HIS A 3 0.20 -6.91 -0.53
CA HIS A 3 -0.71 -8.06 -0.37
C HIS A 3 0.08 -9.32 0.04
N LEU A 4 0.67 -9.31 1.24
CA LEU A 4 1.50 -10.37 1.82
C LEU A 4 0.98 -10.72 3.22
N GLY A 5 0.87 -12.02 3.51
CA GLY A 5 0.39 -12.52 4.79
C GLY A 5 -1.00 -11.98 5.11
N ASN A 6 -1.19 -11.44 6.32
CA ASN A 6 -2.44 -10.83 6.72
C ASN A 6 -2.34 -9.29 6.72
N TRP A 7 -2.59 -8.69 5.56
CA TRP A 7 -2.50 -7.23 5.39
C TRP A 7 -3.57 -6.46 6.17
N GLU A 8 -4.74 -7.05 6.42
CA GLU A 8 -5.78 -6.43 7.27
C GLU A 8 -5.27 -6.28 8.71
N LEU A 9 -4.63 -7.31 9.27
CA LEU A 9 -3.96 -7.21 10.58
C LEU A 9 -2.81 -6.20 10.55
N ALA A 10 -2.05 -6.12 9.45
CA ALA A 10 -0.98 -5.15 9.33
C ALA A 10 -1.47 -3.69 9.37
N GLY A 11 -2.61 -3.40 8.73
CA GLY A 11 -3.26 -2.09 8.82
C GLY A 11 -3.93 -1.83 10.17
N LEU A 12 -4.59 -2.84 10.74
CA LEU A 12 -5.27 -2.75 12.04
C LEU A 12 -4.29 -2.58 13.21
N GLY A 13 -3.10 -3.18 13.14
CA GLY A 13 -2.09 -3.07 14.20
C GLY A 13 -1.77 -1.62 14.57
N LEU A 14 -1.70 -0.72 13.58
CA LEU A 14 -1.47 0.70 13.81
C LEU A 14 -2.65 1.41 14.49
N SER A 15 -3.89 0.99 14.19
CA SER A 15 -5.09 1.50 14.85
C SER A 15 -5.18 1.05 16.32
N ILE A 16 -4.72 -0.18 16.61
CA ILE A 16 -4.62 -0.69 17.99
C ILE A 16 -3.63 0.16 18.81
N LEU A 17 -2.56 0.64 18.18
CA LEU A 17 -1.60 1.57 18.77
C LEU A 17 -2.09 3.03 18.84
N GLN A 18 -3.41 3.25 18.67
CA GLN A 18 -4.09 4.54 18.79
C GLN A 18 -3.64 5.62 17.80
N PHE A 19 -2.99 5.26 16.69
CA PHE A 19 -2.77 6.20 15.60
C PHE A 19 -4.08 6.41 14.81
N PRO A 20 -4.38 7.65 14.37
CA PRO A 20 -5.52 7.88 13.49
C PRO A 20 -5.16 7.38 12.08
N VAL A 21 -5.55 6.14 11.79
CA VAL A 21 -5.26 5.47 10.52
C VAL A 21 -6.36 5.75 9.50
N MET A 22 -5.95 6.27 8.35
CA MET A 22 -6.76 6.39 7.15
C MET A 22 -6.41 5.29 6.15
N THR A 23 -7.40 4.77 5.43
CA THR A 23 -7.21 3.86 4.31
C THR A 23 -8.03 4.32 3.10
N ILE A 24 -7.51 4.05 1.91
CA ILE A 24 -8.22 4.27 0.64
C ILE A 24 -8.82 2.95 0.21
N PHE A 25 -10.12 2.91 0.01
CA PHE A 25 -10.84 1.71 -0.41
C PHE A 25 -11.63 1.97 -1.68
N ARG A 26 -11.96 0.90 -2.38
CA ARG A 26 -12.96 0.92 -3.45
C ARG A 26 -14.15 0.09 -2.99
N ALA A 27 -15.36 0.61 -3.17
CA ALA A 27 -16.58 -0.12 -2.85
C ALA A 27 -16.58 -1.50 -3.55
N GLN A 28 -16.92 -2.55 -2.79
CA GLN A 28 -17.03 -3.89 -3.35
C GLN A 28 -18.33 -4.01 -4.16
N LYS A 29 -18.29 -4.75 -5.27
CA LYS A 29 -19.48 -4.95 -6.14
C LYS A 29 -20.65 -5.58 -5.38
N ASN A 30 -20.35 -6.51 -4.47
CA ASN A 30 -21.35 -7.09 -3.59
C ASN A 30 -21.57 -6.18 -2.38
N ARG A 31 -22.77 -5.57 -2.31
CA ARG A 31 -23.14 -4.61 -1.26
C ARG A 31 -23.15 -5.22 0.16
N LEU A 32 -23.45 -6.51 0.30
CA LEU A 32 -23.43 -7.18 1.60
C LEU A 32 -21.99 -7.32 2.11
N VAL A 33 -21.07 -7.71 1.23
CA VAL A 33 -19.64 -7.80 1.54
C VAL A 33 -19.07 -6.40 1.83
N ASP A 34 -19.43 -5.42 1.01
CA ASP A 34 -19.01 -4.02 1.20
C ASP A 34 -19.44 -3.49 2.57
N GLY A 35 -20.73 -3.64 2.91
CA GLY A 35 -21.27 -3.20 4.21
C GLY A 35 -20.65 -3.94 5.39
N TYR A 36 -20.34 -5.23 5.25
CA TYR A 36 -19.64 -6.01 6.27
C TYR A 36 -18.21 -5.49 6.50
N LEU A 37 -17.44 -5.28 5.42
CA LEU A 37 -16.07 -4.77 5.51
C LEU A 37 -16.02 -3.34 6.06
N ALA A 38 -16.94 -2.47 5.64
CA ALA A 38 -17.06 -1.12 6.17
C ALA A 38 -17.32 -1.15 7.68
N ARG A 39 -18.25 -1.98 8.15
CA ARG A 39 -18.54 -2.16 9.59
C ARG A 39 -17.32 -2.64 10.37
N LEU A 40 -16.57 -3.60 9.83
CA LEU A 40 -15.37 -4.14 10.48
C LEU A 40 -14.28 -3.07 10.66
N ARG A 41 -14.06 -2.25 9.64
CA ARG A 41 -13.05 -1.18 9.64
C ARG A 41 -13.45 -0.01 10.54
N SER A 42 -14.70 0.44 10.48
CA SER A 42 -15.19 1.55 11.32
C SER A 42 -15.19 1.19 12.81
N ARG A 43 -15.52 -0.06 13.19
CA ARG A 43 -15.46 -0.53 14.58
C ARG A 43 -14.07 -0.45 15.21
N ARG A 44 -13.02 -0.36 14.38
CA ARG A 44 -11.62 -0.33 14.81
C ARG A 44 -11.01 1.07 14.73
N GLY A 45 -11.80 2.09 14.37
CA GLY A 45 -11.35 3.48 14.26
C GLY A 45 -10.68 3.84 12.94
N LEU A 46 -10.74 2.98 11.91
CA LEU A 46 -10.17 3.31 10.60
C LEU A 46 -11.03 4.33 9.85
N ILE A 47 -10.39 5.41 9.42
CA ILE A 47 -10.98 6.40 8.53
C ILE A 47 -10.91 5.85 7.11
N CYS A 48 -12.05 5.52 6.52
CA CYS A 48 -12.13 4.97 5.17
C CYS A 48 -12.51 6.08 4.19
N VAL A 49 -11.69 6.29 3.15
CA VAL A 49 -11.98 7.24 2.06
C VAL A 49 -12.13 6.48 0.75
N ASP A 50 -13.15 6.81 -0.02
CA ASP A 50 -13.36 6.20 -1.34
C ASP A 50 -12.25 6.63 -2.31
N ARG A 51 -11.71 5.67 -3.06
CA ARG A 51 -10.75 5.89 -4.13
C ARG A 51 -11.31 6.80 -5.22
N ASP A 52 -12.60 6.69 -5.53
CA ASP A 52 -13.24 7.41 -6.63
C ASP A 52 -13.70 8.83 -6.20
N ASP A 53 -13.44 9.22 -4.94
CA ASP A 53 -13.66 10.58 -4.45
C ASP A 53 -12.66 11.56 -5.11
N PRO A 54 -13.15 12.59 -5.84
CA PRO A 54 -12.29 13.57 -6.52
C PRO A 54 -11.43 14.41 -5.56
N HIS A 55 -11.67 14.34 -4.25
CA HIS A 55 -10.94 15.04 -3.21
C HIS A 55 -10.07 14.10 -2.36
N VAL A 56 -9.95 12.81 -2.73
CA VAL A 56 -9.20 11.80 -1.97
C VAL A 56 -7.77 12.25 -1.67
N LEU A 57 -7.04 12.76 -2.66
CA LEU A 57 -5.65 13.20 -2.47
C LEU A 57 -5.54 14.35 -1.46
N ARG A 58 -6.46 15.32 -1.52
CA ARG A 58 -6.49 16.46 -0.60
C ARG A 58 -6.79 16.00 0.83
N LYS A 59 -7.77 15.10 1.00
CA LYS A 59 -8.14 14.53 2.30
C LYS A 59 -6.96 13.78 2.92
N VAL A 60 -6.28 12.94 2.14
CA VAL A 60 -5.10 12.18 2.57
C VAL A 60 -3.95 13.09 2.98
N VAL A 61 -3.59 14.07 2.16
CA VAL A 61 -2.48 14.99 2.47
C VAL A 61 -2.80 15.80 3.74
N ARG A 62 -4.03 16.28 3.90
CA ARG A 62 -4.46 16.97 5.12
C ARG A 62 -4.34 16.07 6.35
N HIS A 63 -4.81 14.82 6.25
CA HIS A 63 -4.71 13.83 7.33
C HIS A 63 -3.26 13.60 7.77
N LEU A 64 -2.35 13.39 6.81
CA LEU A 64 -0.92 13.21 7.08
C LEU A 64 -0.26 14.44 7.71
N ARG A 65 -0.68 15.66 7.30
CA ARG A 65 -0.18 16.92 7.88
C ARG A 65 -0.62 17.12 9.33
N HIS A 66 -1.77 16.58 9.73
CA HIS A 66 -2.26 16.60 11.11
C HIS A 66 -1.78 15.43 11.97
N GLY A 67 -0.71 14.72 11.56
CA GLY A 67 -0.12 13.62 12.33
C GLY A 67 -0.83 12.28 12.16
N GLY A 68 -1.77 12.18 11.22
CA GLY A 68 -2.40 10.92 10.86
C GLY A 68 -1.50 10.01 10.03
N VAL A 69 -1.90 8.74 9.95
CA VAL A 69 -1.21 7.70 9.16
C VAL A 69 -2.11 7.27 8.00
N LEU A 70 -1.51 7.04 6.83
CA LEU A 70 -2.18 6.41 5.71
C LEU A 70 -1.70 4.96 5.55
N ALA A 71 -2.62 4.00 5.63
CA ALA A 71 -2.38 2.62 5.27
C ALA A 71 -2.92 2.35 3.85
N ILE A 72 -2.02 1.98 2.94
CA ILE A 72 -2.36 1.62 1.56
C ILE A 72 -1.64 0.35 1.11
N LEU A 73 -2.23 -0.31 0.11
CA LEU A 73 -1.65 -1.44 -0.60
C LEU A 73 -1.16 -0.99 -1.98
N PRO A 74 0.16 -0.79 -2.18
CA PRO A 74 0.69 -0.18 -3.40
C PRO A 74 0.94 -1.20 -4.51
N ASP A 75 0.86 -2.50 -4.23
CA ASP A 75 1.32 -3.59 -5.09
C ASP A 75 0.21 -4.19 -5.97
N VAL A 76 -0.77 -3.39 -6.37
CA VAL A 76 -1.70 -3.78 -7.45
C VAL A 76 -1.17 -3.31 -8.80
N ARG A 77 -1.64 -3.93 -9.89
CA ARG A 77 -1.31 -3.45 -11.23
C ARG A 77 -2.00 -2.11 -11.51
N ALA A 78 -1.24 -1.13 -11.97
CA ALA A 78 -1.79 0.07 -12.59
C ALA A 78 -1.94 -0.12 -14.11
N ARG A 79 -3.09 0.30 -14.66
CA ARG A 79 -3.33 0.32 -16.12
C ARG A 79 -2.99 1.67 -16.75
N THR A 80 -3.07 2.73 -15.97
CA THR A 80 -2.82 4.12 -16.34
C THR A 80 -2.10 4.79 -15.20
N ASP A 81 -1.37 5.88 -15.47
CA ASP A 81 -0.70 6.69 -14.45
C ASP A 81 0.18 5.84 -13.51
N ALA A 82 1.06 5.04 -14.13
CA ALA A 82 1.90 4.08 -13.45
C ALA A 82 3.34 4.59 -13.26
N VAL A 83 4.03 4.03 -12.27
CA VAL A 83 5.50 3.97 -12.24
C VAL A 83 5.88 2.55 -12.63
N VAL A 84 6.81 2.39 -13.57
CA VAL A 84 7.42 1.09 -13.85
C VAL A 84 8.55 0.86 -12.85
N VAL A 85 8.48 -0.26 -12.13
CA VAL A 85 9.47 -0.66 -11.13
C VAL A 85 9.99 -2.07 -11.42
N PRO A 86 11.28 -2.35 -11.19
CA PRO A 86 11.78 -3.72 -11.12
C PRO A 86 11.17 -4.41 -9.90
N PHE A 87 10.48 -5.54 -10.10
CA PHE A 87 9.88 -6.30 -9.01
C PHE A 87 9.81 -7.79 -9.36
N LEU A 88 10.46 -8.61 -8.54
CA LEU A 88 10.60 -10.06 -8.64
C LEU A 88 11.21 -10.51 -9.97
N GLY A 89 12.18 -9.74 -10.48
CA GLY A 89 12.93 -10.07 -11.69
C GLY A 89 12.28 -9.63 -13.01
N ALA A 90 11.18 -8.89 -12.96
CA ALA A 90 10.52 -8.33 -14.15
C ALA A 90 10.02 -6.91 -13.89
N GLU A 91 9.71 -6.18 -14.97
CA GLU A 91 9.09 -4.87 -14.87
C GLU A 91 7.62 -4.99 -14.47
N SER A 92 7.20 -4.18 -13.50
CA SER A 92 5.83 -4.14 -13.01
C SER A 92 5.30 -2.70 -12.99
N PRO A 93 4.19 -2.39 -13.70
CA PRO A 93 3.56 -1.08 -13.63
C PRO A 93 2.68 -0.98 -12.38
N VAL A 94 3.03 -0.05 -11.49
CA VAL A 94 2.39 0.13 -10.16
C VAL A 94 1.81 1.54 -10.00
N PRO A 95 0.76 1.75 -9.19
CA PRO A 95 0.14 3.06 -9.04
C PRO A 95 1.11 4.13 -8.51
N ARG A 96 1.09 5.32 -9.13
CA ARG A 96 1.89 6.49 -8.68
C ARG A 96 1.48 7.05 -7.32
N GLY A 97 0.27 6.74 -6.87
CA GLY A 97 -0.36 7.38 -5.71
C GLY A 97 0.52 7.42 -4.46
N MET A 98 1.20 6.31 -4.13
CA MET A 98 2.09 6.25 -2.97
C MET A 98 3.22 7.28 -3.04
N GLY A 99 4.00 7.30 -4.14
CA GLY A 99 5.08 8.26 -4.33
C GLY A 99 4.59 9.70 -4.41
N THR A 100 3.44 9.92 -5.06
CA THR A 100 2.83 11.25 -5.18
C THR A 100 2.40 11.78 -3.81
N ILE A 101 1.78 10.95 -2.98
CA ILE A 101 1.35 11.31 -1.62
C ILE A 101 2.58 11.63 -0.75
N ALA A 102 3.62 10.78 -0.79
CA ALA A 102 4.85 11.02 -0.04
C ALA A 102 5.48 12.37 -0.38
N ARG A 103 5.65 12.66 -1.69
CA ARG A 103 6.21 13.92 -2.19
C ARG A 103 5.39 15.14 -1.77
N ILE A 104 4.06 15.11 -1.92
CA ILE A 104 3.21 16.28 -1.62
C ILE A 104 3.09 16.53 -0.10
N SER A 105 3.05 15.45 0.68
CA SER A 105 2.93 15.54 2.14
C SER A 105 4.27 15.80 2.84
N GLY A 106 5.40 15.53 2.18
CA GLY A 106 6.73 15.57 2.79
C GLY A 106 6.91 14.49 3.87
N LYS A 107 6.13 13.40 3.82
CA LYS A 107 6.14 12.33 4.81
C LYS A 107 6.81 11.07 4.24
N PRO A 108 7.51 10.27 5.07
CA PRO A 108 8.13 9.04 4.62
C PRO A 108 7.08 7.96 4.35
N VAL A 109 7.43 7.04 3.47
CA VAL A 109 6.73 5.76 3.33
C VAL A 109 7.41 4.74 4.24
N LEU A 110 6.61 4.06 5.07
CA LEU A 110 7.06 2.98 5.95
C LEU A 110 6.54 1.65 5.38
N PRO A 111 7.34 0.87 4.62
CA PRO A 111 6.92 -0.45 4.20
C PRO A 111 6.74 -1.33 5.44
N ALA A 112 5.60 -2.02 5.53
CA ALA A 112 5.29 -2.89 6.65
C ALA A 112 4.48 -4.10 6.17
N PHE A 113 4.53 -5.19 6.93
CA PHE A 113 3.83 -6.45 6.62
C PHE A 113 3.54 -7.24 7.90
N ALA A 114 2.57 -8.15 7.84
CA ALA A 114 2.28 -9.10 8.90
C ALA A 114 2.26 -10.52 8.33
N ILE A 115 3.26 -11.33 8.67
CA ILE A 115 3.38 -12.72 8.23
C ILE A 115 2.79 -13.67 9.26
N ARG A 116 2.21 -14.77 8.81
CA ARG A 116 1.84 -15.89 9.67
C ARG A 116 3.08 -16.70 10.03
N THR A 117 3.23 -17.04 11.30
CA THR A 117 4.31 -17.90 11.81
C THR A 117 3.84 -19.36 11.90
N ARG A 118 4.78 -20.31 12.04
CA ARG A 118 4.48 -21.76 12.06
C ARG A 118 3.53 -22.17 13.18
N ASP A 119 3.57 -21.47 14.31
CA ASP A 119 2.70 -21.67 15.48
C ASP A 119 1.33 -20.97 15.34
N GLY A 120 0.99 -20.48 14.14
CA GLY A 120 -0.32 -19.87 13.85
C GLY A 120 -0.47 -18.42 14.31
N ARG A 121 0.54 -17.84 14.95
CA ARG A 121 0.57 -16.40 15.29
C ARG A 121 0.88 -15.56 14.06
N HIS A 122 0.83 -14.24 14.23
CA HIS A 122 1.23 -13.28 13.21
C HIS A 122 2.33 -12.39 13.75
N GLN A 123 3.38 -12.18 12.95
CA GLN A 123 4.46 -11.25 13.28
C GLN A 123 4.35 -10.02 12.38
N TRP A 124 4.13 -8.87 13.01
CA TRP A 124 4.16 -7.57 12.34
C TRP A 124 5.59 -7.05 12.27
N ARG A 125 6.00 -6.53 11.12
CA ARG A 125 7.31 -5.91 10.90
C ARG A 125 7.18 -4.66 10.06
N MET A 126 7.97 -3.65 10.42
CA MET A 126 8.20 -2.44 9.65
C MET A 126 9.64 -2.46 9.11
N LEU A 127 9.81 -1.99 7.89
CA LEU A 127 11.11 -1.86 7.24
C LEU A 127 11.60 -0.40 7.33
N ASN A 128 12.71 -0.12 6.66
CA ASN A 128 13.33 1.20 6.71
C ASN A 128 12.43 2.25 6.02
N PRO A 129 12.30 3.45 6.62
CA PRO A 129 11.57 4.55 6.01
C PRO A 129 12.19 4.94 4.67
N VAL A 130 11.34 5.25 3.69
CA VAL A 130 11.72 5.82 2.41
C VAL A 130 11.21 7.25 2.37
N TRP A 131 12.12 8.22 2.35
CA TRP A 131 11.79 9.63 2.27
C TRP A 131 11.64 10.08 0.81
N PRO A 132 10.73 11.03 0.52
CA PRO A 132 10.77 11.72 -0.76
C PRO A 132 12.07 12.51 -0.90
N GLU A 133 12.71 12.39 -2.05
CA GLU A 133 13.89 13.16 -2.43
C GLU A 133 13.48 14.46 -3.13
N ASP A 134 14.39 15.44 -3.13
CA ASP A 134 14.26 16.63 -3.96
C ASP A 134 14.38 16.26 -5.44
N GLY A 135 13.65 16.99 -6.29
CA GLY A 135 13.65 16.76 -7.73
C GLY A 135 12.34 17.22 -8.36
N ASP A 136 12.23 17.03 -9.67
CA ASP A 136 10.96 17.25 -10.35
C ASP A 136 9.89 16.25 -9.85
N ARG A 137 8.63 16.58 -10.15
CA ARG A 137 7.46 15.83 -9.69
C ARG A 137 7.54 14.34 -10.00
N ASP A 138 8.01 13.98 -11.19
CA ASP A 138 7.96 12.62 -11.69
C ASP A 138 9.15 11.81 -11.19
N SER A 139 10.35 12.41 -11.18
CA SER A 139 11.54 11.79 -10.61
C SER A 139 11.37 11.45 -9.12
N ALA A 140 10.92 12.42 -8.31
CA ALA A 140 10.73 12.21 -6.87
C ALA A 140 9.66 11.13 -6.57
N THR A 141 8.57 11.10 -7.35
CA THR A 141 7.53 10.06 -7.22
C THR A 141 8.10 8.68 -7.57
N ALA A 142 8.86 8.59 -8.67
CA ALA A 142 9.43 7.33 -9.14
C ALA A 142 10.50 6.79 -8.19
N SER A 143 11.37 7.66 -7.65
CA SER A 143 12.42 7.29 -6.70
C SER A 143 11.84 6.63 -5.45
N VAL A 144 10.88 7.28 -4.77
CA VAL A 144 10.18 6.70 -3.60
C VAL A 144 9.55 5.35 -3.95
N THR A 145 8.88 5.27 -5.10
CA THR A 145 8.18 4.05 -5.50
C THR A 145 9.15 2.90 -5.73
N ARG A 146 10.26 3.13 -6.45
CA ARG A 146 11.30 2.12 -6.70
C ARG A 146 11.96 1.65 -5.41
N SER A 147 12.32 2.58 -4.52
CA SER A 147 12.97 2.27 -3.24
C SER A 147 12.07 1.45 -2.30
N VAL A 148 10.77 1.75 -2.26
CA VAL A 148 9.81 0.92 -1.53
C VAL A 148 9.71 -0.47 -2.15
N PHE A 149 9.59 -0.58 -3.48
CA PHE A 149 9.45 -1.87 -4.14
C PHE A 149 10.71 -2.74 -4.04
N ALA A 150 11.91 -2.17 -3.98
CA ALA A 150 13.13 -2.91 -3.70
C ALA A 150 13.10 -3.60 -2.32
N GLN A 151 12.59 -2.90 -1.30
CA GLN A 151 12.41 -3.51 0.02
C GLN A 151 11.31 -4.60 0.01
N LEU A 152 10.21 -4.36 -0.70
CA LEU A 152 9.12 -5.34 -0.82
C LEU A 152 9.57 -6.60 -1.59
N ASP A 153 10.41 -6.45 -2.61
CA ASP A 153 10.98 -7.55 -3.39
C ASP A 153 11.71 -8.54 -2.48
N ALA A 154 12.63 -8.04 -1.64
CA ALA A 154 13.37 -8.85 -0.69
C ALA A 154 12.45 -9.59 0.30
N VAL A 155 11.38 -8.93 0.76
CA VAL A 155 10.41 -9.55 1.69
C VAL A 155 9.59 -10.64 0.99
N VAL A 156 9.10 -10.39 -0.23
CA VAL A 156 8.31 -11.38 -0.97
C VAL A 156 9.17 -12.58 -1.34
N ARG A 157 10.44 -12.39 -1.72
CA ARG A 157 11.38 -13.50 -1.94
C ARG A 157 11.62 -14.34 -0.68
N ARG A 158 11.57 -13.71 0.50
CA ARG A 158 11.72 -14.40 1.78
C ARG A 158 10.48 -15.18 2.21
N TYR A 159 9.28 -14.70 1.86
CA TYR A 159 8.00 -15.31 2.22
C TYR A 159 7.09 -15.50 1.00
N PRO A 160 7.55 -16.23 -0.04
CA PRO A 160 6.83 -16.31 -1.31
C PRO A 160 5.50 -17.05 -1.16
N ASP A 161 5.41 -18.01 -0.25
CA ASP A 161 4.19 -18.79 0.06
C ASP A 161 3.05 -17.94 0.63
N GLN A 162 3.36 -16.78 1.21
CA GLN A 162 2.37 -15.90 1.82
C GLN A 162 1.97 -14.72 0.93
N TYR A 163 2.55 -14.61 -0.27
CA TYR A 163 2.24 -13.51 -1.16
C TYR A 163 0.98 -13.78 -1.98
N PHE A 164 0.15 -12.76 -2.16
CA PHE A 164 -1.07 -12.88 -2.95
C PHE A 164 -0.72 -12.85 -4.45
N TRP A 165 -0.50 -14.03 -5.02
CA TRP A 165 -0.09 -14.23 -6.42
C TRP A 165 -1.21 -14.05 -7.45
N PHE A 166 -2.47 -13.97 -7.03
CA PHE A 166 -3.62 -13.86 -7.95
C PHE A 166 -3.71 -12.51 -8.68
N ASN A 167 -2.94 -11.50 -8.25
CA ASN A 167 -2.83 -10.23 -8.96
C ASN A 167 -1.97 -10.40 -10.23
N ARG A 168 -2.58 -10.20 -11.40
CA ARG A 168 -1.88 -10.15 -12.71
C ARG A 168 -1.06 -8.85 -12.83
N ARG A 169 0.06 -8.77 -12.11
CA ARG A 169 0.94 -7.58 -12.02
C ARG A 169 1.80 -7.39 -13.25
N TRP A 170 2.51 -8.44 -13.64
CA TRP A 170 3.40 -8.42 -14.78
C TRP A 170 2.60 -8.53 -16.08
N ILE A 171 2.98 -7.70 -17.04
CA ILE A 171 2.58 -7.88 -18.43
C ILE A 171 3.71 -8.68 -19.04
N HIS A 172 3.52 -9.98 -19.20
CA HIS A 172 4.36 -10.73 -20.11
C HIS A 172 3.92 -10.31 -21.51
N GLU A 173 4.84 -9.75 -22.30
CA GLU A 173 4.61 -9.67 -23.74
C GLU A 173 4.23 -11.07 -24.21
N ARG A 174 3.21 -11.18 -25.08
CA ARG A 174 2.96 -12.47 -25.73
C ARG A 174 4.23 -12.78 -26.51
N PRO A 175 4.77 -14.02 -26.46
CA PRO A 175 5.69 -14.45 -27.50
C PRO A 175 4.99 -14.18 -28.84
N GLY A 176 5.66 -13.41 -29.71
CA GLY A 176 5.18 -13.14 -31.06
C GLY A 176 4.98 -14.42 -31.86
#